data_AF-A0A941BUX0-F1
#
_entry.id   AF-A0A941BUX0-F1
#
_cell.length_a   1.000
_cell.length_b   1.000
_cell.length_c   1.000
_cell.angle_alpha   90.00
_cell.angle_beta   90.00
_cell.angle_gamma   90.00
#
_symmetry.space_group_name_H-M   'P 1'
#
loop_
_entity.id
_entity.type
_entity.pdbx_description
1 polymer ?
#
loop_
_entity_poly.entity_id
_entity_poly.type
_entity_poly.pdbx_seq_one_letter_code
_entity_poly.pdbx_strand_id
1 'polypeptide(L)'
;MITRKRLAAGACVLFAALTAGLALPSTALADETTAAAPKVNLLLDVSGSMRARDIDGQSRMAAAKQAFNEVLDATPEEVQLGIRTLGADYPGDDRKKGCEDTAQLYPVGPLDRTEAKAAVATLAPTGWTPIGPALLAAADDLDGGTGSKRIVLISDGEDTCAPLDPCEVAREIAAKGIGLTIDTLGLVPNTKMRRQLSCIAEATGGTYTSVEHADELSDRVGQLVDRAADPVVVPQPAEGADACAQAPTLQSGLWTDRAEFGQQRWYRVDVEPGQELRAAVSVSADRAVNPSYGVLLRAVTVHGREIVRGEAAGDGRTDVISTGLRYPKRESDDEESAAETVCLQVTHSYSGADGVKTTPGLPVELTVDVVDGPGGSSDVASFGLGRGWWLLGALILTGFVAGLLWGWVSRWRVAVWRTN
;
A
#
# COMPACT_ATOMS: atom_id res chain seq x y z
N MET A 1 -51.27 -77.00 -3.19
CA MET A 1 -49.84 -76.73 -2.84
C MET A 1 -49.30 -75.70 -3.83
N ILE A 2 -48.49 -74.74 -3.34
CA ILE A 2 -47.55 -73.88 -4.10
C ILE A 2 -48.23 -72.68 -4.82
N THR A 3 -48.32 -71.49 -4.17
CA THR A 3 -47.44 -70.29 -4.31
C THR A 3 -47.42 -69.71 -5.74
N ARG A 4 -47.51 -68.40 -6.03
CA ARG A 4 -46.82 -67.23 -5.44
C ARG A 4 -47.35 -65.89 -6.03
N LYS A 5 -47.48 -64.90 -5.15
CA LYS A 5 -47.07 -63.47 -5.20
C LYS A 5 -47.51 -62.51 -6.34
N ARG A 6 -48.09 -61.40 -5.87
CA ARG A 6 -48.43 -60.13 -6.53
C ARG A 6 -47.26 -59.11 -6.47
N LEU A 7 -47.47 -58.03 -7.23
CA LEU A 7 -47.00 -56.63 -7.09
C LEU A 7 -45.76 -56.25 -7.92
N ALA A 8 -45.95 -55.36 -8.91
CA ALA A 8 -45.78 -53.90 -8.72
C ALA A 8 -45.68 -53.22 -10.09
N ALA A 9 -46.79 -52.61 -10.53
CA ALA A 9 -46.79 -51.59 -11.58
C ALA A 9 -46.61 -50.22 -10.91
N GLY A 10 -45.79 -49.36 -11.51
CA GLY A 10 -45.73 -47.93 -11.18
C GLY A 10 -44.44 -47.47 -10.50
N ALA A 11 -43.38 -47.27 -11.30
CA ALA A 11 -42.25 -46.40 -10.97
C ALA A 11 -41.27 -46.33 -12.15
N CYS A 12 -41.57 -45.58 -13.22
CA CYS A 12 -40.56 -45.29 -14.25
C CYS A 12 -40.76 -43.98 -15.05
N VAL A 13 -41.73 -43.11 -14.71
CA VAL A 13 -41.97 -41.87 -15.49
C VAL A 13 -41.79 -40.58 -14.66
N LEU A 14 -41.39 -40.67 -13.39
CA LEU A 14 -41.21 -39.49 -12.52
C LEU A 14 -39.76 -39.22 -12.09
N PHE A 15 -38.77 -39.79 -12.79
CA PHE A 15 -37.34 -39.63 -12.46
C PHE A 15 -36.51 -38.92 -13.55
N ALA A 16 -37.15 -38.11 -14.41
CA ALA A 16 -36.46 -37.33 -15.45
C ALA A 16 -36.70 -35.81 -15.36
N ALA A 17 -37.36 -35.32 -14.30
CA ALA A 17 -37.69 -33.89 -14.14
C ALA A 17 -37.13 -33.27 -12.84
N LEU A 18 -36.16 -33.91 -12.18
CA LEU A 18 -35.59 -33.45 -10.90
C LEU A 18 -34.05 -33.48 -10.86
N THR A 19 -33.39 -33.18 -11.98
CA THR A 19 -31.92 -33.06 -12.05
C THR A 19 -31.43 -31.70 -12.56
N ALA A 20 -32.31 -30.71 -12.72
CA ALA A 20 -31.96 -29.40 -13.29
C ALA A 20 -31.89 -28.23 -12.27
N GLY A 21 -31.74 -28.50 -10.97
CA GLY A 21 -31.95 -27.45 -9.94
C GLY A 21 -31.04 -27.47 -8.71
N LEU A 22 -29.84 -28.06 -8.79
CA LEU A 22 -28.81 -27.91 -7.76
C LEU A 22 -27.56 -27.27 -8.38
N ALA A 23 -27.73 -26.02 -8.83
CA ALA A 23 -26.58 -25.13 -8.98
C ALA A 23 -26.12 -24.78 -7.57
N LEU A 24 -25.06 -25.44 -7.12
CA LEU A 24 -24.31 -25.01 -5.95
C LEU A 24 -23.93 -23.53 -6.18
N PRO A 25 -24.08 -22.65 -5.18
CA PRO A 25 -23.53 -21.31 -5.30
C PRO A 25 -22.04 -21.50 -5.50
N SER A 26 -21.57 -21.15 -6.70
CA SER A 26 -20.15 -20.96 -6.92
C SER A 26 -19.80 -19.79 -6.01
N THR A 27 -19.19 -20.10 -4.87
CA THR A 27 -18.42 -19.12 -4.13
C THR A 27 -17.44 -18.57 -5.14
N ALA A 28 -17.74 -17.38 -5.67
CA ALA A 28 -16.76 -16.55 -6.31
C ALA A 28 -15.72 -16.32 -5.22
N LEU A 29 -14.66 -17.12 -5.25
CA LEU A 29 -13.41 -16.70 -4.65
C LEU A 29 -13.15 -15.34 -5.29
N ALA A 30 -13.15 -14.30 -4.44
CA ALA A 30 -12.53 -13.06 -4.80
C ALA A 30 -11.17 -13.43 -5.39
N ASP A 31 -11.03 -13.23 -6.69
CA ASP A 31 -9.74 -13.25 -7.34
C ASP A 31 -9.06 -12.00 -6.76
N GLU A 32 -8.44 -12.15 -5.59
CA GLU A 32 -7.30 -11.32 -5.22
C GLU A 32 -6.40 -11.42 -6.43
N THR A 33 -6.47 -10.40 -7.29
CA THR A 33 -5.57 -10.23 -8.41
C THR A 33 -4.20 -10.41 -7.79
N THR A 34 -3.58 -11.57 -7.99
CA THR A 34 -2.38 -11.95 -7.24
C THR A 34 -1.35 -10.93 -7.65
N ALA A 35 -1.19 -9.89 -6.83
CA ALA A 35 -0.27 -8.82 -7.09
C ALA A 35 1.07 -9.52 -7.23
N ALA A 36 1.65 -9.45 -8.43
CA ALA A 36 2.84 -10.21 -8.71
C ALA A 36 3.90 -9.82 -7.67
N ALA A 37 4.43 -10.83 -6.98
CA ALA A 37 5.27 -10.64 -5.81
C ALA A 37 6.38 -9.62 -6.11
N PRO A 38 6.49 -8.55 -5.31
CA PRO A 38 7.49 -7.52 -5.49
C PRO A 38 8.88 -8.13 -5.34
N LYS A 39 9.81 -7.75 -6.22
CA LYS A 39 11.18 -8.24 -6.22
C LYS A 39 12.14 -7.13 -5.80
N VAL A 40 12.94 -7.41 -4.78
CA VAL A 40 13.95 -6.49 -4.26
C VAL A 40 15.33 -7.16 -4.32
N ASN A 41 16.31 -6.51 -4.92
CA ASN A 41 17.71 -6.96 -4.88
C ASN A 41 18.54 -5.96 -4.08
N LEU A 42 19.11 -6.41 -2.97
CA LEU A 42 19.98 -5.59 -2.11
C LEU A 42 21.42 -5.72 -2.59
N LEU A 43 22.04 -4.61 -2.94
CA LEU A 43 23.43 -4.54 -3.39
C LEU A 43 24.28 -4.00 -2.27
N LEU A 44 25.16 -4.86 -1.75
CA LEU A 44 26.04 -4.54 -0.64
C LEU A 44 27.47 -4.30 -1.13
N ASP A 45 27.97 -3.11 -0.85
CA ASP A 45 29.38 -2.77 -0.96
C ASP A 45 30.21 -3.54 0.07
N VAL A 46 31.12 -4.37 -0.42
CA VAL A 46 32.10 -5.13 0.37
C VAL A 46 33.51 -4.63 0.08
N SER A 47 33.67 -3.44 -0.50
CA SER A 47 34.98 -2.89 -0.84
C SER A 47 35.80 -2.44 0.38
N GLY A 48 37.03 -1.99 0.13
CA GLY A 48 38.06 -1.94 1.17
C GLY A 48 37.84 -0.81 2.15
N SER A 49 37.15 0.23 1.70
CA SER A 49 36.67 1.37 2.49
C SER A 49 35.72 0.94 3.60
N MET A 50 34.98 -0.16 3.42
CA MET A 50 34.01 -0.66 4.41
C MET A 50 34.67 -1.16 5.72
N ARG A 51 36.02 -1.23 5.76
CA ARG A 51 36.81 -1.48 6.99
C ARG A 51 36.89 -0.26 7.92
N ALA A 52 36.64 0.95 7.41
CA ALA A 52 36.69 2.17 8.19
C ALA A 52 35.72 2.10 9.39
N ARG A 53 36.13 2.67 10.53
CA ARG A 53 35.41 2.65 11.81
C ARG A 53 34.88 4.03 12.17
N ASP A 54 33.91 4.50 11.41
CA ASP A 54 33.36 5.85 11.50
C ASP A 54 31.83 5.90 11.59
N ILE A 55 31.17 4.76 11.76
CA ILE A 55 29.75 4.66 12.10
C ILE A 55 29.66 4.18 13.55
N ASP A 56 29.29 5.05 14.49
CA ASP A 56 29.01 4.70 15.89
C ASP A 56 30.08 3.83 16.60
N GLY A 57 31.37 4.00 16.23
CA GLY A 57 32.49 3.24 16.79
C GLY A 57 32.66 1.80 16.25
N GLN A 58 31.78 1.36 15.35
CA GLN A 58 31.88 0.11 14.60
C GLN A 58 32.38 0.36 13.17
N SER A 59 32.74 -0.72 12.44
CA SER A 59 33.10 -0.58 11.03
C SER A 59 31.87 -0.36 10.16
N ARG A 60 32.01 0.34 9.03
CA ARG A 60 30.91 0.51 8.05
C ARG A 60 30.30 -0.83 7.64
N MET A 61 31.12 -1.86 7.45
CA MET A 61 30.65 -3.24 7.21
C MET A 61 29.84 -3.82 8.38
N ALA A 62 30.22 -3.53 9.63
CA ALA A 62 29.48 -4.05 10.78
C ALA A 62 28.12 -3.36 10.91
N ALA A 63 28.07 -2.04 10.73
CA ALA A 63 26.83 -1.27 10.67
C ALA A 63 25.92 -1.74 9.53
N ALA A 64 26.48 -1.96 8.34
CA ALA A 64 25.75 -2.53 7.21
C ALA A 64 25.15 -3.89 7.58
N LYS A 65 25.96 -4.85 8.06
CA LYS A 65 25.48 -6.18 8.46
C LYS A 65 24.37 -6.13 9.53
N GLN A 66 24.48 -5.22 10.49
CA GLN A 66 23.43 -5.01 11.50
C GLN A 66 22.12 -4.58 10.83
N ALA A 67 22.17 -3.54 9.98
CA ALA A 67 20.99 -3.05 9.28
C ALA A 67 20.37 -4.12 8.37
N PHE A 68 21.21 -4.91 7.68
CA PHE A 68 20.73 -6.05 6.90
C PHE A 68 19.94 -7.04 7.75
N ASN A 69 20.44 -7.40 8.94
CA ASN A 69 19.72 -8.35 9.80
C ASN A 69 18.35 -7.82 10.21
N GLU A 70 18.25 -6.53 10.53
CA GLU A 70 16.99 -5.87 10.93
C GLU A 70 16.00 -5.82 9.75
N VAL A 71 16.49 -5.53 8.54
CA VAL A 71 15.68 -5.53 7.31
C VAL A 71 15.16 -6.92 6.98
N LEU A 72 16.01 -7.94 7.06
CA LEU A 72 15.59 -9.33 6.81
C LEU A 72 14.51 -9.79 7.80
N ASP A 73 14.53 -9.27 9.03
CA ASP A 73 13.48 -9.53 10.03
C ASP A 73 12.18 -8.77 9.74
N ALA A 74 12.27 -7.54 9.22
CA ALA A 74 11.12 -6.70 8.89
C ALA A 74 10.47 -7.02 7.53
N THR A 75 11.20 -7.68 6.62
CA THR A 75 10.72 -7.97 5.25
C THR A 75 9.48 -8.89 5.28
N PRO A 76 8.36 -8.50 4.65
CA PRO A 76 7.17 -9.34 4.51
C PRO A 76 7.45 -10.64 3.73
N GLU A 77 6.68 -11.71 3.99
CA GLU A 77 6.91 -13.02 3.37
C GLU A 77 6.57 -13.05 1.86
N GLU A 78 5.79 -12.07 1.41
CA GLU A 78 5.34 -11.90 0.03
C GLU A 78 6.43 -11.28 -0.87
N VAL A 79 7.46 -10.66 -0.28
CA VAL A 79 8.57 -10.03 -1.02
C VAL A 79 9.59 -11.08 -1.43
N GLN A 80 9.94 -11.09 -2.72
CA GLN A 80 11.07 -11.86 -3.22
C GLN A 80 12.36 -11.05 -3.06
N LEU A 81 13.23 -11.48 -2.16
CA LEU A 81 14.45 -10.75 -1.81
C LEU A 81 15.68 -11.49 -2.35
N GLY A 82 16.59 -10.75 -3.00
CA GLY A 82 17.92 -11.20 -3.37
C GLY A 82 19.00 -10.34 -2.71
N ILE A 83 20.21 -10.90 -2.60
CA ILE A 83 21.38 -10.18 -2.10
C ILE A 83 22.52 -10.39 -3.10
N ARG A 84 23.06 -9.27 -3.60
CA ARG A 84 24.25 -9.25 -4.44
C ARG A 84 25.34 -8.43 -3.75
N THR A 85 26.58 -8.88 -3.89
CA THR A 85 27.74 -8.17 -3.37
C THR A 85 28.53 -7.53 -4.50
N LEU A 86 29.25 -6.47 -4.17
CA LEU A 86 30.26 -5.87 -5.03
C LEU A 86 31.58 -5.79 -4.26
N GLY A 87 32.67 -6.21 -4.89
CA GLY A 87 34.00 -6.16 -4.29
C GLY A 87 34.21 -7.13 -3.11
N ALA A 88 33.67 -8.34 -3.18
CA ALA A 88 33.71 -9.29 -2.06
C ALA A 88 34.77 -10.40 -2.19
N ASP A 89 35.15 -10.77 -3.41
CA ASP A 89 35.91 -12.01 -3.65
C ASP A 89 37.37 -11.74 -4.10
N TYR A 90 37.68 -10.55 -4.59
CA TYR A 90 39.00 -10.23 -5.16
C TYR A 90 39.81 -9.24 -4.30
N PRO A 91 40.77 -9.73 -3.49
CA PRO A 91 41.62 -8.88 -2.65
C PRO A 91 42.88 -8.35 -3.35
N GLY A 92 43.11 -8.68 -4.63
CA GLY A 92 44.33 -8.31 -5.36
C GLY A 92 44.27 -6.92 -5.99
N ASP A 93 45.39 -6.49 -6.59
CA ASP A 93 45.52 -5.17 -7.21
C ASP A 93 45.25 -5.16 -8.73
N ASP A 94 44.87 -6.29 -9.34
CA ASP A 94 44.50 -6.32 -10.75
C ASP A 94 43.13 -5.70 -10.96
N ARG A 95 43.13 -4.43 -11.41
CA ARG A 95 41.92 -3.68 -11.73
C ARG A 95 40.95 -4.44 -12.63
N LYS A 96 41.44 -5.19 -13.64
CA LYS A 96 40.52 -5.87 -14.56
C LYS A 96 39.69 -6.94 -13.83
N LYS A 97 40.34 -7.69 -12.95
CA LYS A 97 39.69 -8.74 -12.16
C LYS A 97 38.82 -8.18 -11.04
N GLY A 98 39.31 -7.14 -10.35
CA GLY A 98 38.54 -6.45 -9.32
C GLY A 98 37.29 -5.77 -9.85
N CYS A 99 37.28 -5.36 -11.11
CA CYS A 99 36.11 -4.75 -11.73
C CYS A 99 35.07 -5.75 -12.26
N GLU A 100 35.40 -7.05 -12.25
CA GLU A 100 34.46 -8.14 -12.53
C GLU A 100 33.93 -8.77 -11.21
N ASP A 101 34.36 -8.25 -10.05
CA ASP A 101 34.04 -8.77 -8.71
C ASP A 101 32.63 -8.39 -8.25
N THR A 102 31.63 -9.11 -8.77
CA THR A 102 30.26 -9.09 -8.27
C THR A 102 29.69 -10.50 -8.24
N ALA A 103 29.06 -10.86 -7.12
CA ALA A 103 28.50 -12.19 -6.92
C ALA A 103 27.07 -12.10 -6.37
N GLN A 104 26.20 -12.97 -6.86
CA GLN A 104 24.90 -13.19 -6.24
C GLN A 104 25.11 -14.03 -4.99
N LEU A 105 25.00 -13.40 -3.82
CA LEU A 105 25.19 -14.04 -2.53
C LEU A 105 23.95 -14.83 -2.11
N TYR A 106 22.77 -14.29 -2.42
CA TYR A 106 21.48 -14.92 -2.17
C TYR A 106 20.56 -14.71 -3.40
N PRO A 107 20.02 -15.79 -3.99
CA PRO A 107 19.19 -15.68 -5.19
C PRO A 107 17.88 -14.94 -4.90
N VAL A 108 17.38 -14.19 -5.89
CA VAL A 108 16.08 -13.51 -5.76
C VAL A 108 14.97 -14.57 -5.70
N GLY A 109 14.28 -14.64 -4.56
CA GLY A 109 13.21 -15.60 -4.33
C GLY A 109 12.57 -15.44 -2.95
N PRO A 110 11.73 -16.40 -2.53
CA PRO A 110 11.17 -16.42 -1.19
C PRO A 110 12.27 -16.37 -0.13
N LEU A 111 12.12 -15.49 0.86
CA LEU A 111 13.17 -15.21 1.83
C LEU A 111 13.28 -16.29 2.92
N ASP A 112 14.38 -17.03 2.92
CA ASP A 112 14.86 -17.76 4.11
C ASP A 112 15.75 -16.82 4.94
N ARG A 113 15.18 -16.27 6.00
CA ARG A 113 15.88 -15.33 6.91
C ARG A 113 17.14 -15.94 7.52
N THR A 114 17.16 -17.25 7.78
CA THR A 114 18.31 -17.91 8.42
C THR A 114 19.46 -18.03 7.44
N GLU A 115 19.18 -18.48 6.22
CA GLU A 115 20.18 -18.62 5.16
C GLU A 115 20.75 -17.26 4.75
N ALA A 116 19.88 -16.26 4.53
CA ALA A 116 20.30 -14.91 4.14
C ALA A 116 21.21 -14.26 5.21
N LYS A 117 20.85 -14.38 6.49
CA LYS A 117 21.69 -13.87 7.60
C LYS A 117 23.04 -14.59 7.69
N ALA A 118 23.05 -15.91 7.50
CA ALA A 118 24.28 -16.68 7.50
C ALA A 118 25.21 -16.26 6.35
N ALA A 119 24.65 -16.05 5.15
CA ALA A 119 25.42 -15.62 3.99
C ALA A 119 26.08 -14.25 4.22
N VAL A 120 25.32 -13.25 4.68
CA VAL A 120 25.82 -11.90 4.98
C VAL A 120 26.87 -11.91 6.10
N ALA A 121 26.73 -12.79 7.10
CA ALA A 121 27.68 -12.90 8.20
C ALA A 121 29.10 -13.24 7.74
N THR A 122 29.26 -14.01 6.66
CA THR A 122 30.56 -14.45 6.13
C THR A 122 31.37 -13.35 5.43
N LEU A 123 30.73 -12.25 5.03
CA LEU A 123 31.36 -11.23 4.21
C LEU A 123 32.51 -10.52 4.92
N ALA A 124 33.63 -10.35 4.23
CA ALA A 124 34.77 -9.59 4.72
C ALA A 124 35.13 -8.54 3.68
N PRO A 125 35.36 -7.27 4.06
CA PRO A 125 35.68 -6.23 3.09
C PRO A 125 36.91 -6.62 2.23
N THR A 126 36.86 -6.45 0.90
CA THR A 126 37.98 -6.67 -0.05
C THR A 126 38.23 -5.45 -0.94
N GLY A 127 38.92 -5.52 -2.08
CA GLY A 127 39.66 -4.36 -2.62
C GLY A 127 38.87 -3.32 -3.41
N TRP A 128 37.96 -3.73 -4.29
CA TRP A 128 37.46 -2.91 -5.39
C TRP A 128 35.96 -2.59 -5.27
N THR A 129 35.48 -1.58 -6.00
CA THR A 129 34.09 -1.10 -5.94
C THR A 129 33.50 -1.04 -7.35
N PRO A 130 33.05 -2.18 -7.93
CA PRO A 130 32.50 -2.24 -9.29
C PRO A 130 30.99 -1.97 -9.34
N ILE A 131 30.59 -0.70 -9.22
CA ILE A 131 29.17 -0.32 -9.14
C ILE A 131 28.46 -0.60 -10.48
N GLY A 132 29.04 -0.17 -11.60
CA GLY A 132 28.43 -0.33 -12.92
C GLY A 132 28.11 -1.80 -13.27
N PRO A 133 29.10 -2.70 -13.24
CA PRO A 133 28.88 -4.13 -13.48
C PRO A 133 27.89 -4.77 -12.50
N ALA A 134 27.94 -4.40 -11.21
CA ALA A 134 27.01 -4.91 -10.22
C ALA A 134 25.55 -4.49 -10.50
N LEU A 135 25.32 -3.25 -10.94
CA LEU A 135 23.98 -2.77 -11.31
C LEU A 135 23.41 -3.51 -12.52
N LEU A 136 24.23 -3.79 -13.53
CA LEU A 136 23.81 -4.59 -14.69
C LEU A 136 23.42 -6.01 -14.27
N ALA A 137 24.29 -6.68 -13.53
CA ALA A 137 24.04 -8.04 -13.06
C ALA A 137 22.82 -8.11 -12.12
N ALA A 138 22.61 -7.08 -11.29
CA ALA A 138 21.45 -6.99 -10.43
C ALA A 138 20.13 -6.77 -11.18
N ALA A 139 20.17 -6.01 -12.28
CA ALA A 139 19.01 -5.84 -13.15
C ALA A 139 18.64 -7.18 -13.80
N ASP A 140 19.63 -7.96 -14.23
CA ASP A 140 19.44 -9.29 -14.81
C ASP A 140 18.91 -10.30 -13.76
N ASP A 141 19.35 -10.22 -12.49
CA ASP A 141 18.82 -11.04 -11.39
C ASP A 141 17.31 -10.80 -11.15
N LEU A 142 16.82 -9.61 -11.49
CA LEU A 142 15.42 -9.20 -11.33
C LEU A 142 14.57 -9.47 -12.58
N ASP A 143 15.11 -10.15 -13.58
CA ASP A 143 14.37 -10.47 -14.80
C ASP A 143 13.15 -11.39 -14.54
N GLY A 144 12.15 -11.23 -15.41
CA GLY A 144 10.87 -11.94 -15.32
C GLY A 144 9.92 -11.46 -14.22
N GLY A 145 8.65 -11.86 -14.33
CA GLY A 145 7.56 -11.42 -13.45
C GLY A 145 7.00 -10.03 -13.81
N THR A 146 5.78 -9.76 -13.37
CA THR A 146 5.07 -8.48 -13.56
C THR A 146 5.02 -7.63 -12.29
N GLY A 147 5.70 -8.06 -11.21
CA GLY A 147 5.78 -7.34 -9.94
C GLY A 147 6.70 -6.13 -10.04
N SER A 148 6.62 -5.24 -9.05
CA SER A 148 7.56 -4.12 -8.90
C SER A 148 8.99 -4.66 -8.76
N LYS A 149 9.96 -3.96 -9.37
CA LYS A 149 11.37 -4.33 -9.34
C LYS A 149 12.18 -3.19 -8.74
N ARG A 150 12.88 -3.46 -7.63
CA ARG A 150 13.71 -2.46 -6.97
C ARG A 150 15.11 -2.99 -6.68
N ILE A 151 16.10 -2.15 -6.90
CA ILE A 151 17.48 -2.33 -6.45
C ILE A 151 17.74 -1.35 -5.31
N VAL A 152 18.30 -1.82 -4.21
CA VAL A 152 18.76 -0.96 -3.12
C VAL A 152 20.27 -1.09 -3.02
N LEU A 153 21.00 -0.07 -3.46
CA LEU A 153 22.46 -0.02 -3.43
C LEU A 153 22.93 0.65 -2.14
N ILE A 154 23.70 -0.06 -1.33
CA ILE A 154 24.35 0.46 -0.13
C ILE A 154 25.85 0.52 -0.39
N SER A 155 26.41 1.72 -0.47
CA SER A 155 27.84 1.92 -0.78
C SER A 155 28.44 3.08 0.01
N ASP A 156 29.71 2.94 0.36
CA ASP A 156 30.51 3.93 1.08
C ASP A 156 31.60 4.58 0.21
N GLY A 157 31.63 4.19 -1.06
CA GLY A 157 32.75 4.36 -1.96
C GLY A 157 32.36 4.94 -3.31
N GLU A 158 33.33 5.58 -3.94
CA GLU A 158 33.25 5.95 -5.35
C GLU A 158 33.53 4.70 -6.20
N ASP A 159 32.95 4.64 -7.39
CA ASP A 159 33.31 3.59 -8.33
C ASP A 159 34.81 3.69 -8.68
N THR A 160 35.51 2.59 -8.50
CA THR A 160 36.96 2.48 -8.77
C THR A 160 37.24 1.83 -10.12
N CYS A 161 36.20 1.61 -10.92
CA CYS A 161 36.16 0.71 -12.06
C CYS A 161 35.76 1.41 -13.37
N ALA A 162 36.60 2.36 -13.79
CA ALA A 162 36.54 2.95 -15.13
C ALA A 162 36.87 1.90 -16.23
N PRO A 163 36.22 1.92 -17.41
CA PRO A 163 35.62 3.11 -18.04
C PRO A 163 34.08 3.25 -17.95
N LEU A 164 33.36 2.32 -17.33
CA LEU A 164 31.90 2.35 -17.33
C LEU A 164 31.39 3.32 -16.26
N ASP A 165 30.74 4.42 -16.65
CA ASP A 165 30.11 5.35 -15.70
C ASP A 165 28.83 4.72 -15.13
N PRO A 166 28.72 4.52 -13.80
CA PRO A 166 27.52 3.92 -13.21
C PRO A 166 26.23 4.71 -13.43
N CYS A 167 26.31 6.03 -13.64
CA CYS A 167 25.13 6.81 -13.97
C CYS A 167 24.67 6.55 -15.42
N GLU A 168 25.59 6.35 -16.36
CA GLU A 168 25.23 5.95 -17.72
C GLU A 168 24.57 4.57 -17.72
N VAL A 169 25.11 3.63 -16.95
CA VAL A 169 24.50 2.30 -16.73
C VAL A 169 23.07 2.42 -16.19
N ALA A 170 22.86 3.25 -15.17
CA ALA A 170 21.53 3.45 -14.60
C ALA A 170 20.53 4.01 -15.63
N ARG A 171 20.97 4.93 -16.50
CA ARG A 171 20.14 5.46 -17.60
C ARG A 171 19.83 4.40 -18.65
N GLU A 172 20.79 3.54 -18.99
CA GLU A 172 20.56 2.42 -19.90
C GLU A 172 19.55 1.43 -19.33
N ILE A 173 19.66 1.11 -18.04
CA ILE A 173 18.70 0.26 -17.31
C ILE A 173 17.30 0.88 -17.35
N ALA A 174 17.16 2.18 -17.05
CA ALA A 174 15.89 2.88 -17.13
C ALA A 174 15.31 2.87 -18.56
N ALA A 175 16.16 3.07 -19.57
CA ALA A 175 15.78 3.08 -20.98
C ALA A 175 15.26 1.73 -21.49
N LYS A 176 15.59 0.60 -20.83
CA LYS A 176 14.99 -0.71 -21.15
C LYS A 176 13.49 -0.77 -20.86
N GLY A 177 12.93 0.18 -20.09
CA GLY A 177 11.49 0.27 -19.82
C GLY A 177 10.94 -0.87 -18.95
N ILE A 178 11.81 -1.56 -18.20
CA ILE A 178 11.46 -2.74 -17.38
C ILE A 178 10.84 -2.40 -16.02
N GLY A 179 10.50 -1.12 -15.77
CA GLY A 179 9.88 -0.68 -14.51
C GLY A 179 10.78 -0.88 -13.28
N LEU A 180 12.10 -0.79 -13.45
CA LEU A 180 13.08 -0.99 -12.38
C LEU A 180 13.52 0.34 -11.76
N THR A 181 13.42 0.44 -10.44
CA THR A 181 13.84 1.61 -9.65
C THR A 181 15.09 1.29 -8.84
N ILE A 182 16.04 2.21 -8.78
CA ILE A 182 17.29 2.06 -8.02
C ILE A 182 17.32 3.11 -6.91
N ASP A 183 17.27 2.67 -5.66
CA ASP A 183 17.50 3.51 -4.49
C ASP A 183 18.96 3.36 -4.03
N THR A 184 19.57 4.47 -3.60
CA THR A 184 20.98 4.48 -3.20
C THR A 184 21.14 5.02 -1.78
N LEU A 185 21.91 4.30 -0.97
CA LEU A 185 22.27 4.69 0.39
C LEU A 185 23.78 4.89 0.43
N GLY A 186 24.18 6.14 0.64
CA GLY A 186 25.58 6.52 0.82
C GLY A 186 25.96 6.45 2.30
N LEU A 187 26.95 5.64 2.65
CA LEU A 187 27.54 5.65 3.98
C LEU A 187 28.62 6.74 4.05
N VAL A 188 28.47 7.67 4.99
CA VAL A 188 29.38 8.82 5.25
C VAL A 188 29.37 9.90 4.15
N PRO A 189 29.33 11.20 4.50
CA PRO A 189 29.25 12.27 3.51
C PRO A 189 30.54 12.45 2.68
N ASN A 190 30.51 12.03 1.41
CA ASN A 190 31.48 12.41 0.37
C ASN A 190 30.77 13.09 -0.81
N THR A 191 31.24 14.28 -1.20
CA THR A 191 30.64 15.09 -2.28
C THR A 191 30.62 14.42 -3.65
N LYS A 192 31.66 13.65 -4.02
CA LYS A 192 31.75 13.00 -5.32
C LYS A 192 30.92 11.72 -5.35
N MET A 193 31.03 10.88 -4.31
CA MET A 193 30.13 9.74 -4.09
C MET A 193 28.65 10.17 -4.14
N ARG A 194 28.30 11.23 -3.40
CA ARG A 194 26.93 11.77 -3.41
C ARG A 194 26.43 12.08 -4.81
N ARG A 195 27.21 12.82 -5.61
CA ARG A 195 26.82 13.15 -6.99
C ARG A 195 26.57 11.89 -7.82
N GLN A 196 27.43 10.89 -7.67
CA GLN A 196 27.33 9.65 -8.42
C GLN A 196 26.09 8.82 -8.01
N LEU A 197 25.89 8.59 -6.71
CA LEU A 197 24.73 7.85 -6.19
C LEU A 197 23.41 8.59 -6.47
N SER A 198 23.37 9.91 -6.31
CA SER A 198 22.20 10.71 -6.70
C SER A 198 21.88 10.58 -8.19
N CYS A 199 22.89 10.58 -9.07
CA CYS A 199 22.69 10.41 -10.51
C CYS A 199 22.09 9.05 -10.85
N ILE A 200 22.54 7.97 -10.19
CA ILE A 200 21.99 6.61 -10.36
C ILE A 200 20.52 6.57 -9.95
N ALA A 201 20.20 7.12 -8.77
CA ALA A 201 18.83 7.13 -8.26
C ALA A 201 17.89 7.94 -9.15
N GLU A 202 18.27 9.18 -9.49
CA GLU A 202 17.48 10.08 -10.34
C GLU A 202 17.24 9.49 -11.74
N ALA A 203 18.21 8.77 -12.31
CA ALA A 203 18.09 8.15 -13.63
C ALA A 203 16.96 7.11 -13.71
N THR A 204 16.59 6.50 -12.57
CA THR A 204 15.58 5.42 -12.50
C THR A 204 14.33 5.81 -11.71
N GLY A 205 14.25 7.07 -11.25
CA GLY A 205 13.15 7.56 -10.42
C GLY A 205 13.21 7.11 -8.95
N GLY A 206 14.36 6.64 -8.48
CA GLY A 206 14.61 6.29 -7.08
C GLY A 206 15.12 7.46 -6.24
N THR A 207 15.53 7.17 -5.02
CA THR A 207 15.99 8.18 -4.04
C THR A 207 17.41 7.93 -3.57
N TYR A 208 18.16 9.02 -3.34
CA TYR A 208 19.46 8.99 -2.66
C TYR A 208 19.28 9.41 -1.20
N THR A 209 19.82 8.62 -0.29
CA THR A 209 19.87 8.92 1.14
C THR A 209 21.30 8.83 1.64
N SER A 210 21.74 9.82 2.40
CA SER A 210 23.00 9.76 3.15
C SER A 210 22.69 9.20 4.55
N VAL A 211 23.52 8.28 5.01
CA VAL A 211 23.37 7.63 6.31
C VAL A 211 24.66 7.79 7.10
N GLU A 212 24.52 8.29 8.33
CA GLU A 212 25.65 8.54 9.24
C GLU A 212 25.64 7.60 10.45
N HIS A 213 24.47 7.04 10.78
CA HIS A 213 24.26 6.17 11.93
C HIS A 213 23.68 4.81 11.52
N ALA A 214 23.94 3.79 12.33
CA ALA A 214 23.50 2.42 12.01
C ALA A 214 21.97 2.24 12.06
N ASP A 215 21.30 2.93 12.97
CA ASP A 215 19.83 2.94 13.12
C ASP A 215 19.15 3.59 11.91
N GLU A 216 19.69 4.72 11.43
CA GLU A 216 19.23 5.35 10.19
C GLU A 216 19.35 4.40 8.98
N LEU A 217 20.38 3.55 8.94
CA LEU A 217 20.54 2.58 7.85
C LEU A 217 19.40 1.56 7.86
N SER A 218 19.12 0.97 9.02
CA SER A 218 18.05 -0.01 9.19
C SER A 218 16.68 0.58 8.84
N ASP A 219 16.37 1.75 9.38
CA ASP A 219 15.09 2.43 9.15
C ASP A 219 14.88 2.75 7.67
N ARG A 220 15.93 3.20 6.99
CA ARG A 220 15.86 3.57 5.57
C ARG A 220 15.75 2.37 4.66
N VAL A 221 16.54 1.32 4.90
CA VAL A 221 16.43 0.10 4.09
C VAL A 221 15.07 -0.56 4.33
N GLY A 222 14.59 -0.63 5.58
CA GLY A 222 13.25 -1.12 5.92
C GLY A 222 12.16 -0.33 5.17
N GLN A 223 12.20 1.00 5.24
CA GLN A 223 11.27 1.85 4.51
C GLN A 223 11.30 1.61 2.99
N LEU A 224 12.47 1.36 2.40
CA LEU A 224 12.59 1.10 0.96
C LEU A 224 12.05 -0.27 0.55
N VAL A 225 12.20 -1.27 1.42
CA VAL A 225 11.62 -2.60 1.27
C VAL A 225 10.10 -2.54 1.43
N ASP A 226 9.58 -1.85 2.44
CA ASP A 226 8.13 -1.65 2.63
C ASP A 226 7.50 -0.95 1.43
N ARG A 227 8.13 0.14 0.94
CA ARG A 227 7.69 0.81 -0.29
C ARG A 227 7.80 -0.07 -1.53
N ALA A 228 8.60 -1.13 -1.51
CA ALA A 228 8.68 -2.07 -2.62
C ALA A 228 7.58 -3.13 -2.50
N ALA A 229 7.22 -3.48 -1.26
CA ALA A 229 6.10 -4.34 -0.92
C ALA A 229 4.75 -3.74 -1.30
N ASP A 230 4.62 -2.41 -1.24
CA ASP A 230 3.44 -1.70 -1.73
C ASP A 230 3.25 -1.94 -3.24
N PRO A 231 2.16 -2.58 -3.67
CA PRO A 231 1.92 -2.82 -5.09
C PRO A 231 1.78 -1.49 -5.81
N VAL A 232 2.56 -1.30 -6.89
CA VAL A 232 2.33 -0.20 -7.82
C VAL A 232 0.95 -0.43 -8.44
N VAL A 233 -0.05 0.33 -8.01
CA VAL A 233 -1.40 0.24 -8.56
C VAL A 233 -1.34 0.75 -9.99
N VAL A 234 -1.37 -0.18 -10.96
CA VAL A 234 -1.43 0.16 -12.38
C VAL A 234 -2.80 0.79 -12.64
N PRO A 235 -2.88 2.04 -13.13
CA PRO A 235 -4.16 2.66 -13.43
C PRO A 235 -4.91 1.87 -14.51
N GLN A 236 -6.16 1.53 -14.25
CA GLN A 236 -7.01 0.84 -15.22
C GLN A 236 -7.81 1.86 -16.04
N PRO A 237 -7.93 1.71 -17.37
CA PRO A 237 -8.79 2.57 -18.15
C PRO A 237 -10.26 2.30 -17.84
N ALA A 238 -11.03 3.35 -17.55
CA ALA A 238 -12.48 3.30 -17.45
C ALA A 238 -13.08 4.45 -18.24
N GLU A 239 -14.07 4.15 -19.09
CA GLU A 239 -14.78 5.18 -19.85
C GLU A 239 -16.09 5.51 -19.13
N GLY A 240 -16.14 6.69 -18.48
CA GLY A 240 -17.34 7.13 -17.78
C GLY A 240 -18.48 7.42 -18.77
N ALA A 241 -19.71 7.04 -18.42
CA ALA A 241 -20.87 7.30 -19.26
C ALA A 241 -21.43 8.72 -19.06
N ASP A 242 -22.38 9.14 -19.91
CA ASP A 242 -23.08 10.42 -19.77
C ASP A 242 -24.21 10.40 -18.72
N ALA A 243 -24.54 9.21 -18.19
CA ALA A 243 -25.57 9.03 -17.16
C ALA A 243 -25.30 7.83 -16.24
N CYS A 244 -25.72 7.96 -14.99
CA CYS A 244 -25.62 6.94 -13.94
C CYS A 244 -26.12 5.54 -14.36
N ALA A 245 -27.21 5.45 -15.14
CA ALA A 245 -27.79 4.16 -15.54
C ALA A 245 -26.92 3.35 -16.53
N GLN A 246 -26.03 4.03 -17.27
CA GLN A 246 -25.17 3.42 -18.29
C GLN A 246 -23.70 3.39 -17.87
N ALA A 247 -23.41 3.94 -16.69
CA ALA A 247 -22.06 4.09 -16.17
C ALA A 247 -21.44 2.72 -15.81
N PRO A 248 -20.13 2.55 -16.07
CA PRO A 248 -19.43 1.33 -15.68
C PRO A 248 -19.39 1.22 -14.15
N THR A 249 -19.49 -0.01 -13.65
CA THR A 249 -19.27 -0.30 -12.22
C THR A 249 -17.78 -0.45 -11.97
N LEU A 250 -17.25 0.41 -11.11
CA LEU A 250 -15.86 0.41 -10.67
C LEU A 250 -15.72 -0.35 -9.36
N GLN A 251 -14.59 -1.04 -9.24
CA GLN A 251 -14.13 -1.65 -7.99
C GLN A 251 -13.08 -0.75 -7.33
N SER A 252 -12.68 -1.09 -6.10
CA SER A 252 -11.55 -0.45 -5.43
C SER A 252 -10.30 -0.50 -6.32
N GLY A 253 -9.68 0.64 -6.56
CA GLY A 253 -8.53 0.77 -7.45
C GLY A 253 -8.31 2.19 -7.98
N LEU A 254 -7.31 2.30 -8.85
CA LEU A 254 -6.94 3.51 -9.57
C LEU A 254 -7.44 3.43 -11.00
N TRP A 255 -8.21 4.43 -11.43
CA TRP A 255 -8.88 4.47 -12.72
C TRP A 255 -8.46 5.71 -13.52
N THR A 256 -8.38 5.57 -14.84
CA THR A 256 -8.07 6.68 -15.75
C THR A 256 -9.14 6.84 -16.82
N ASP A 257 -9.50 8.07 -17.12
CA ASP A 257 -10.43 8.46 -18.19
C ASP A 257 -9.96 9.78 -18.84
N ARG A 258 -10.68 10.24 -19.86
CA ARG A 258 -10.61 11.61 -20.38
C ARG A 258 -11.98 12.24 -20.45
N ALA A 259 -12.09 13.46 -19.93
CA ALA A 259 -13.32 14.26 -19.99
C ALA A 259 -13.11 15.48 -20.88
N GLU A 260 -14.02 15.68 -21.84
CA GLU A 260 -14.03 16.91 -22.64
C GLU A 260 -14.50 18.11 -21.81
N PHE A 261 -14.17 19.31 -22.28
CA PHE A 261 -14.57 20.55 -21.63
C PHE A 261 -16.10 20.65 -21.51
N GLY A 262 -16.61 20.74 -20.27
CA GLY A 262 -18.04 20.77 -19.96
C GLY A 262 -18.73 19.41 -20.00
N GLN A 263 -18.02 18.32 -20.27
CA GLN A 263 -18.55 16.97 -20.21
C GLN A 263 -18.65 16.51 -18.75
N GLN A 264 -19.70 15.73 -18.47
CA GLN A 264 -19.88 15.05 -17.19
C GLN A 264 -19.60 13.57 -17.40
N ARG A 265 -18.80 12.98 -16.49
CA ARG A 265 -18.53 11.54 -16.51
C ARG A 265 -19.17 10.89 -15.31
N TRP A 266 -19.85 9.77 -15.56
CA TRP A 266 -20.55 8.99 -14.55
C TRP A 266 -19.93 7.62 -14.38
N TYR A 267 -19.81 7.20 -13.12
CA TYR A 267 -19.32 5.88 -12.70
C TYR A 267 -20.23 5.31 -11.62
N ARG A 268 -20.29 3.99 -11.47
CA ARG A 268 -21.06 3.30 -10.42
C ARG A 268 -20.09 2.62 -9.45
N VAL A 269 -20.42 2.62 -8.17
CA VAL A 269 -19.71 1.84 -7.16
C VAL A 269 -20.76 1.19 -6.27
N ASP A 270 -20.63 -0.11 -6.05
CA ASP A 270 -21.54 -0.84 -5.15
C ASP A 270 -20.95 -0.82 -3.74
N VAL A 271 -21.77 -0.38 -2.76
CA VAL A 271 -21.35 -0.22 -1.36
C VAL A 271 -22.26 -1.08 -0.48
N GLU A 272 -21.67 -2.02 0.24
CA GLU A 272 -22.37 -2.90 1.17
C GLU A 272 -22.62 -2.19 2.52
N PRO A 273 -23.67 -2.59 3.25
CA PRO A 273 -23.91 -2.11 4.62
C PRO A 273 -22.66 -2.30 5.49
N GLY A 274 -22.30 -1.28 6.26
CA GLY A 274 -21.09 -1.30 7.09
C GLY A 274 -19.81 -0.90 6.35
N GLN A 275 -19.83 -0.68 5.04
CA GLN A 275 -18.67 -0.18 4.29
C GLN A 275 -18.63 1.34 4.19
N GLU A 276 -17.45 1.90 3.93
CA GLU A 276 -17.23 3.30 3.58
C GLU A 276 -16.67 3.42 2.16
N LEU A 277 -17.36 4.17 1.31
CA LEU A 277 -16.87 4.60 0.02
C LEU A 277 -15.97 5.83 0.19
N ARG A 278 -14.74 5.73 -0.29
CA ARG A 278 -13.80 6.83 -0.45
C ARG A 278 -13.54 7.00 -1.94
N ALA A 279 -13.75 8.20 -2.45
CA ALA A 279 -13.47 8.50 -3.84
C ALA A 279 -12.75 9.84 -3.94
N ALA A 280 -11.71 9.90 -4.76
CA ALA A 280 -11.07 11.16 -5.13
C ALA A 280 -10.83 11.21 -6.64
N VAL A 281 -10.92 12.40 -7.19
CA VAL A 281 -10.69 12.65 -8.60
C VAL A 281 -9.63 13.73 -8.74
N SER A 282 -8.73 13.56 -9.69
CA SER A 282 -7.83 14.60 -10.15
C SER A 282 -8.01 14.84 -11.65
N VAL A 283 -7.90 16.09 -12.06
CA VAL A 283 -7.95 16.50 -13.47
C VAL A 283 -6.69 17.29 -13.77
N SER A 284 -5.94 16.82 -14.77
CA SER A 284 -4.63 17.36 -15.12
C SER A 284 -4.73 18.23 -16.37
N ALA A 285 -4.10 19.41 -16.32
CA ALA A 285 -4.01 20.31 -17.46
C ALA A 285 -2.84 19.90 -18.37
N ASP A 286 -3.06 18.91 -19.24
CA ASP A 286 -2.06 18.45 -20.23
C ASP A 286 -1.83 19.45 -21.40
N ARG A 287 -2.50 20.60 -21.35
CA ARG A 287 -2.45 21.69 -22.34
C ARG A 287 -2.81 23.03 -21.70
N ALA A 288 -2.61 24.11 -22.45
CA ALA A 288 -2.96 25.46 -21.98
C ALA A 288 -4.47 25.61 -21.74
N VAL A 289 -4.82 25.95 -20.50
CA VAL A 289 -6.18 26.22 -20.03
C VAL A 289 -6.27 27.64 -19.47
N ASN A 290 -7.48 28.19 -19.45
CA ASN A 290 -7.74 29.48 -18.80
C ASN A 290 -7.54 29.38 -17.29
N PRO A 291 -7.21 30.50 -16.62
CA PRO A 291 -6.81 30.49 -15.22
C PRO A 291 -7.94 30.14 -14.26
N SER A 292 -9.20 30.25 -14.65
CA SER A 292 -10.34 29.89 -13.78
C SER A 292 -10.77 28.46 -14.05
N TYR A 293 -10.75 27.62 -13.01
CA TYR A 293 -11.05 26.20 -13.10
C TYR A 293 -11.67 25.68 -11.81
N GLY A 294 -12.27 24.50 -11.90
CA GLY A 294 -12.84 23.79 -10.78
C GLY A 294 -13.18 22.36 -11.15
N VAL A 295 -13.19 21.50 -10.14
CA VAL A 295 -13.55 20.08 -10.24
C VAL A 295 -14.53 19.76 -9.13
N LEU A 296 -15.58 19.04 -9.51
CA LEU A 296 -16.67 18.62 -8.66
C LEU A 296 -16.83 17.11 -8.78
N LEU A 297 -16.81 16.43 -7.63
CA LEU A 297 -17.13 15.03 -7.49
C LEU A 297 -18.37 14.91 -6.62
N ARG A 298 -19.44 14.29 -7.12
CA ARG A 298 -20.67 14.05 -6.37
C ARG A 298 -20.94 12.56 -6.28
N ALA A 299 -21.33 12.09 -5.11
CA ALA A 299 -21.95 10.80 -4.92
C ALA A 299 -23.47 11.01 -4.86
N VAL A 300 -24.20 10.33 -5.75
CA VAL A 300 -25.65 10.39 -5.80
C VAL A 300 -26.25 8.98 -5.83
N THR A 301 -27.47 8.82 -5.33
CA THR A 301 -28.18 7.56 -5.48
C THR A 301 -28.59 7.34 -6.95
N VAL A 302 -28.95 6.11 -7.32
CA VAL A 302 -29.53 5.79 -8.63
C VAL A 302 -30.79 6.60 -8.98
N HIS A 303 -31.45 7.19 -7.98
CA HIS A 303 -32.62 8.06 -8.14
C HIS A 303 -32.26 9.55 -8.20
N GLY A 304 -30.97 9.91 -8.23
CA GLY A 304 -30.50 11.29 -8.36
C GLY A 304 -30.49 12.10 -7.07
N ARG A 305 -30.66 11.46 -5.90
CA ARG A 305 -30.51 12.16 -4.61
C ARG A 305 -29.03 12.29 -4.28
N GLU A 306 -28.56 13.52 -4.07
CA GLU A 306 -27.19 13.75 -3.62
C GLU A 306 -26.96 13.20 -2.21
N ILE A 307 -25.84 12.51 -2.05
CA ILE A 307 -25.40 11.90 -0.80
C ILE A 307 -24.32 12.79 -0.17
N VAL A 308 -23.24 13.03 -0.92
CA VAL A 308 -22.09 13.82 -0.51
C VAL A 308 -21.40 14.38 -1.75
N ARG A 309 -20.64 15.46 -1.59
CA ARG A 309 -19.84 16.05 -2.66
C ARG A 309 -18.47 16.50 -2.14
N GLY A 310 -17.49 16.45 -3.03
CA GLY A 310 -16.21 17.12 -2.90
C GLY A 310 -16.08 18.17 -4.01
N GLU A 311 -15.61 19.37 -3.66
CA GLU A 311 -15.40 20.44 -4.62
C GLU A 311 -14.04 21.09 -4.41
N ALA A 312 -13.37 21.43 -5.50
CA ALA A 312 -12.17 22.24 -5.49
C ALA A 312 -12.25 23.23 -6.66
N ALA A 313 -11.86 24.48 -6.41
CA ALA A 313 -11.81 25.52 -7.43
C ALA A 313 -10.59 26.41 -7.18
N GLY A 314 -10.11 27.06 -8.22
CA GLY A 314 -8.97 27.95 -8.12
C GLY A 314 -8.86 28.91 -9.28
N ASP A 315 -7.96 29.87 -9.10
CA ASP A 315 -7.52 30.78 -10.15
C ASP A 315 -6.00 30.78 -10.29
N GLY A 316 -5.53 31.00 -11.52
CA GLY A 316 -4.11 31.14 -11.83
C GLY A 316 -3.51 29.91 -12.53
N ARG A 317 -2.23 29.64 -12.29
CA ARG A 317 -1.52 28.52 -12.91
C ARG A 317 -1.80 27.24 -12.12
N THR A 318 -2.33 26.22 -12.79
CA THR A 318 -2.50 24.88 -12.24
C THR A 318 -2.05 23.84 -13.26
N ASP A 319 -1.35 22.83 -12.76
CA ASP A 319 -1.03 21.64 -13.56
C ASP A 319 -2.02 20.51 -13.24
N VAL A 320 -2.56 20.48 -12.02
CA VAL A 320 -3.54 19.50 -11.55
C VAL A 320 -4.42 20.11 -10.46
N ILE A 321 -5.71 19.75 -10.46
CA ILE A 321 -6.60 19.99 -9.33
C ILE A 321 -7.25 18.67 -8.91
N SER A 322 -7.43 18.48 -7.60
CA SER A 322 -8.07 17.29 -7.05
C SER A 322 -9.13 17.63 -6.01
N THR A 323 -10.10 16.73 -5.86
CA THR A 323 -11.10 16.76 -4.80
C THR A 323 -11.54 15.35 -4.46
N GLY A 324 -12.19 15.16 -3.32
CA GLY A 324 -12.64 13.86 -2.89
C GLY A 324 -13.83 13.91 -1.94
N LEU A 325 -14.43 12.74 -1.73
CA LEU A 325 -15.56 12.54 -0.85
C LEU A 325 -15.41 11.24 -0.06
N ARG A 326 -16.16 11.15 1.03
CA ARG A 326 -16.31 9.94 1.84
C ARG A 326 -17.77 9.72 2.14
N TYR A 327 -18.22 8.48 2.02
CA TYR A 327 -19.59 8.08 2.30
C TYR A 327 -19.63 6.76 3.08
N PRO A 328 -19.80 6.82 4.42
CA PRO A 328 -20.05 5.63 5.22
C PRO A 328 -21.49 5.16 5.06
N LYS A 329 -21.69 3.92 4.63
CA LYS A 329 -22.99 3.24 4.62
C LYS A 329 -23.19 2.57 5.96
N ARG A 330 -24.32 2.88 6.62
CA ARG A 330 -24.63 2.30 7.93
C ARG A 330 -24.77 0.79 7.82
N GLU A 331 -24.31 0.09 8.87
CA GLU A 331 -24.68 -1.31 9.09
C GLU A 331 -26.21 -1.44 9.12
N SER A 332 -26.67 -2.58 8.64
CA SER A 332 -28.08 -2.94 8.62
C SER A 332 -28.27 -4.14 9.54
N ASP A 333 -29.30 -4.12 10.37
CA ASP A 333 -29.66 -5.24 11.25
C ASP A 333 -30.21 -6.45 10.45
N ASP A 334 -30.52 -6.24 9.17
CA ASP A 334 -30.98 -7.27 8.25
C ASP A 334 -29.79 -7.95 7.53
N GLU A 335 -29.56 -9.24 7.78
CA GLU A 335 -28.48 -10.05 7.18
C GLU A 335 -28.59 -10.21 5.64
N GLU A 336 -29.75 -9.86 5.04
CA GLU A 336 -30.00 -9.92 3.58
C GLU A 336 -29.90 -8.55 2.87
N SER A 337 -29.36 -7.54 3.56
CA SER A 337 -29.31 -6.18 3.02
C SER A 337 -28.35 -6.07 1.82
N ALA A 338 -28.93 -5.79 0.64
CA ALA A 338 -28.17 -5.72 -0.60
C ALA A 338 -27.21 -4.51 -0.67
N ALA A 339 -26.16 -4.66 -1.48
CA ALA A 339 -25.29 -3.56 -1.87
C ALA A 339 -26.12 -2.41 -2.49
N GLU A 340 -25.79 -1.18 -2.12
CA GLU A 340 -26.42 0.01 -2.70
C GLU A 340 -25.47 0.54 -3.77
N THR A 341 -25.96 0.65 -5.01
CA THR A 341 -25.22 1.32 -6.05
C THR A 341 -25.23 2.83 -5.82
N VAL A 342 -24.04 3.40 -5.63
CA VAL A 342 -23.77 4.83 -5.60
C VAL A 342 -23.22 5.25 -6.96
N CYS A 343 -23.76 6.34 -7.52
CA CYS A 343 -23.28 6.93 -8.75
C CYS A 343 -22.34 8.11 -8.46
N LEU A 344 -21.10 8.00 -8.92
CA LEU A 344 -20.11 9.06 -8.89
C LEU A 344 -20.24 9.92 -10.16
N GLN A 345 -20.51 11.20 -9.98
CA GLN A 345 -20.54 12.19 -11.04
C GLN A 345 -19.29 13.07 -10.94
N VAL A 346 -18.46 13.04 -11.98
CA VAL A 346 -17.29 13.89 -12.14
C VAL A 346 -17.63 15.02 -13.12
N THR A 347 -17.32 16.25 -12.75
CA THR A 347 -17.48 17.42 -13.63
C THR A 347 -16.30 18.37 -13.42
N HIS A 348 -15.85 19.01 -14.50
CA HIS A 348 -14.84 20.08 -14.40
C HIS A 348 -15.24 21.30 -15.21
N SER A 349 -14.80 22.47 -14.75
CA SER A 349 -15.05 23.78 -15.38
C SER A 349 -13.82 24.38 -16.05
N TYR A 350 -12.78 23.57 -16.30
CA TYR A 350 -11.69 23.98 -17.19
C TYR A 350 -12.23 24.52 -18.50
N SER A 351 -11.48 25.41 -19.13
CA SER A 351 -11.71 25.87 -20.50
C SER A 351 -10.37 26.05 -21.21
N GLY A 352 -10.32 25.69 -22.49
CA GLY A 352 -9.10 25.83 -23.29
C GLY A 352 -8.76 27.30 -23.54
N ALA A 353 -7.46 27.61 -23.58
CA ALA A 353 -7.00 28.90 -24.09
C ALA A 353 -7.26 29.03 -25.61
N ASP A 354 -7.19 30.25 -26.14
CA ASP A 354 -7.45 30.51 -27.56
C ASP A 354 -6.57 29.64 -28.48
N GLY A 355 -7.21 28.94 -29.42
CA GLY A 355 -6.54 28.06 -30.39
C GLY A 355 -6.14 26.67 -29.86
N VAL A 356 -6.45 26.34 -28.60
CA VAL A 356 -6.17 25.01 -28.02
C VAL A 356 -7.25 24.00 -28.45
N LYS A 357 -6.82 22.79 -28.83
CA LYS A 357 -7.75 21.70 -29.16
C LYS A 357 -8.48 21.21 -27.91
N THR A 358 -9.79 21.02 -28.04
CA THR A 358 -10.65 20.49 -26.97
C THR A 358 -10.66 18.97 -26.89
N THR A 359 -10.25 18.30 -27.98
CA THR A 359 -10.21 16.85 -28.10
C THR A 359 -8.79 16.34 -28.40
N PRO A 360 -8.36 15.20 -27.80
CA PRO A 360 -9.07 14.43 -26.76
C PRO A 360 -9.22 15.24 -25.46
N GLY A 361 -10.19 14.87 -24.61
CA GLY A 361 -10.46 15.54 -23.34
C GLY A 361 -9.26 15.58 -22.38
N LEU A 362 -9.39 16.31 -21.27
CA LEU A 362 -8.35 16.38 -20.24
C LEU A 362 -8.22 15.03 -19.51
N PRO A 363 -7.01 14.60 -19.11
CA PRO A 363 -6.81 13.43 -18.27
C PRO A 363 -7.58 13.56 -16.95
N VAL A 364 -8.33 12.51 -16.63
CA VAL A 364 -9.03 12.34 -15.36
C VAL A 364 -8.47 11.09 -14.71
N GLU A 365 -8.06 11.20 -13.46
CA GLU A 365 -7.65 10.06 -12.64
C GLU A 365 -8.59 9.97 -11.44
N LEU A 366 -9.18 8.80 -11.23
CA LEU A 366 -10.16 8.53 -10.19
C LEU A 366 -9.64 7.41 -9.29
N THR A 367 -9.47 7.70 -8.00
CA THR A 367 -9.28 6.66 -6.98
C THR A 367 -10.63 6.31 -6.38
N VAL A 368 -10.93 5.03 -6.35
CA VAL A 368 -12.11 4.47 -5.68
C VAL A 368 -11.59 3.48 -4.66
N ASP A 369 -12.10 3.56 -3.43
CA ASP A 369 -11.76 2.63 -2.37
C ASP A 369 -13.01 2.37 -1.53
N VAL A 370 -13.43 1.11 -1.51
CA VAL A 370 -14.52 0.60 -0.67
C VAL A 370 -13.89 -0.22 0.42
N VAL A 371 -13.91 0.32 1.63
CA VAL A 371 -13.29 -0.28 2.81
C VAL A 371 -14.33 -0.59 3.87
N ASP A 372 -13.94 -1.37 4.87
CA ASP A 372 -14.72 -1.48 6.09
C ASP A 372 -14.96 -0.08 6.67
N GLY A 373 -16.22 0.19 6.97
CA GLY A 373 -16.63 1.45 7.55
C GLY A 373 -15.98 1.65 8.91
N PRO A 374 -15.92 2.89 9.40
CA PRO A 374 -15.45 3.13 10.75
C PRO A 374 -16.29 2.29 11.70
N GLY A 375 -15.62 1.37 12.42
CA GLY A 375 -16.29 0.54 13.43
C GLY A 375 -17.14 1.43 14.33
N GLY A 376 -18.32 0.93 14.71
CA GLY A 376 -19.23 1.65 15.59
C GLY A 376 -18.43 2.29 16.72
N SER A 377 -18.56 3.61 16.88
CA SER A 377 -17.78 4.35 17.88
C SER A 377 -17.79 3.53 19.17
N SER A 378 -16.62 3.08 19.64
CA SER A 378 -16.51 2.62 21.02
C SER A 378 -16.77 3.86 21.84
N ASP A 379 -18.04 4.10 22.08
CA ASP A 379 -18.55 5.36 22.53
C ASP A 379 -18.11 5.45 23.98
N VAL A 380 -16.93 5.99 24.20
CA VAL A 380 -16.44 6.38 25.53
C VAL A 380 -17.39 7.42 26.15
N ALA A 381 -18.28 8.04 25.34
CA ALA A 381 -19.42 8.82 25.82
C ALA A 381 -20.65 7.96 26.19
N SER A 382 -20.76 6.70 25.75
CA SER A 382 -21.80 5.76 26.24
C SER A 382 -21.58 5.34 27.70
N PHE A 383 -20.33 5.40 28.18
CA PHE A 383 -20.02 5.32 29.60
C PHE A 383 -20.36 6.59 30.38
N GLY A 384 -20.71 7.70 29.70
CA GLY A 384 -20.84 9.02 30.30
C GLY A 384 -22.27 9.48 30.64
N LEU A 385 -23.29 9.15 29.82
CA LEU A 385 -24.62 9.79 30.00
C LEU A 385 -25.84 8.87 29.80
N GLY A 386 -25.69 7.65 29.27
CA GLY A 386 -26.82 6.76 28.94
C GLY A 386 -27.22 5.73 30.01
N ARG A 387 -26.38 5.47 31.02
CA ARG A 387 -26.61 4.46 32.09
C ARG A 387 -26.84 5.06 33.48
N GLY A 388 -27.42 6.27 33.55
CA GLY A 388 -27.69 6.97 34.81
C GLY A 388 -28.53 6.20 35.85
N TRP A 389 -29.22 5.13 35.46
CA TRP A 389 -30.05 4.32 36.36
C TRP A 389 -29.23 3.49 37.35
N TRP A 390 -28.01 3.08 37.00
CA TRP A 390 -27.15 2.33 37.93
C TRP A 390 -26.58 3.24 39.03
N LEU A 391 -26.16 4.46 38.66
CA LEU A 391 -25.74 5.47 39.64
C LEU A 391 -26.92 5.91 40.52
N LEU A 392 -28.11 6.08 39.94
CA LEU A 392 -29.31 6.39 40.70
C LEU A 392 -29.69 5.25 41.64
N GLY A 393 -29.62 3.99 41.18
CA GLY A 393 -29.84 2.80 42.00
C GLY A 393 -28.83 2.69 43.14
N ALA A 394 -27.54 2.95 42.88
CA ALA A 394 -26.50 2.94 43.89
C ALA A 394 -26.70 4.04 44.94
N LEU A 395 -27.09 5.26 44.53
CA LEU A 395 -27.41 6.38 45.42
C LEU A 395 -28.64 6.11 46.29
N ILE A 396 -29.69 5.51 45.71
CA ILE A 396 -30.88 5.11 46.46
C ILE A 396 -30.52 4.04 47.50
N LEU A 397 -29.74 3.03 47.11
CA LEU A 397 -29.39 1.93 47.99
C LEU A 397 -28.45 2.38 49.12
N THR A 398 -27.46 3.21 48.81
CA THR A 398 -26.58 3.81 49.82
C THR A 398 -27.35 4.74 50.76
N GLY A 399 -28.26 5.57 50.25
CA GLY A 399 -29.15 6.41 51.07
C GLY A 399 -30.06 5.59 51.99
N PHE A 400 -30.63 4.50 51.49
CA PHE A 400 -31.48 3.60 52.27
C PHE A 400 -30.70 2.90 53.40
N VAL A 401 -29.51 2.36 53.09
CA VAL A 401 -28.65 1.70 54.08
C VAL A 401 -28.18 2.69 55.15
N ALA A 402 -27.75 3.89 54.75
CA ALA A 402 -27.35 4.94 55.69
C ALA A 402 -28.51 5.36 56.61
N GLY A 403 -29.72 5.49 56.06
CA GLY A 403 -30.93 5.79 56.83
C GLY A 403 -31.29 4.70 57.84
N LEU A 404 -31.20 3.42 57.45
CA LEU A 404 -31.43 2.29 58.35
C LEU A 404 -30.39 2.23 59.48
N LEU A 405 -29.11 2.44 59.15
CA LEU A 405 -28.04 2.47 60.14
C LEU A 405 -28.23 3.62 61.14
N TRP A 406 -28.57 4.82 60.66
CA TRP A 406 -28.84 5.97 61.52
C TRP A 406 -30.09 5.76 62.39
N GLY A 407 -31.15 5.16 61.83
CA GLY A 407 -32.35 4.77 62.56
C GLY A 407 -32.06 3.74 63.66
N TRP A 408 -31.18 2.78 63.38
CA TRP A 408 -30.75 1.78 64.36
C TRP A 408 -29.91 2.40 65.47
N VAL A 409 -28.92 3.23 65.13
CA VAL A 409 -28.06 3.93 66.10
C VAL A 409 -28.89 4.88 66.98
N SER A 410 -29.83 5.62 66.41
CA SER A 410 -30.70 6.52 67.18
C SER A 410 -31.61 5.76 68.15
N ARG A 411 -32.21 4.64 67.71
CA ARG A 411 -33.01 3.76 68.59
C ARG A 411 -32.16 3.14 69.70
N TRP A 412 -30.95 2.69 69.38
CA TRP A 412 -30.02 2.14 70.36
C TRP A 412 -29.62 3.20 71.41
N ARG A 413 -29.32 4.43 70.97
CA ARG A 413 -29.02 5.56 71.85
C ARG A 413 -30.20 5.92 72.77
N VAL A 414 -31.43 5.92 72.26
CA VAL A 414 -32.64 6.16 73.08
C VAL A 414 -32.92 5.03 74.07
N ALA A 415 -32.64 3.78 73.69
CA ALA A 415 -32.78 2.63 74.59
C ALA A 415 -31.76 2.70 75.74
N VAL A 416 -30.50 2.99 75.44
CA VAL A 416 -29.42 3.14 76.43
C VAL A 416 -29.67 4.32 77.38
N TRP A 417 -30.28 5.41 76.89
CA TRP A 417 -30.66 6.58 77.70
C TRP A 417 -31.90 6.38 78.58
N ARG A 418 -32.69 5.30 78.39
CA ARG A 418 -33.81 4.97 79.30
C ARG A 418 -33.42 4.01 80.41
N THR A 419 -32.24 3.40 80.32
CA THR A 419 -31.71 2.44 81.29
C THR A 419 -30.66 3.03 82.22
N ASN A 420 -30.24 4.28 81.97
CA ASN A 420 -29.48 5.14 82.88
C ASN A 420 -30.37 6.31 83.30
#